data_AF-A0A7G8IV22-F1
#
_entry.id   AF-A0A7G8IV22-F1
#
_cell.length_a   1.000
_cell.length_b   1.000
_cell.length_c   1.000
_cell.angle_alpha   90.00
_cell.angle_beta   90.00
_cell.angle_gamma   90.00
#
_symmetry.space_group_name_H-M   'P 1'
#
loop_
_entity.id
_entity.type
_entity.pdbx_description
1 polymer ?
#
loop_
_entity_poly.entity_id
_entity_poly.type
_entity_poly.pdbx_seq_one_letter_code
_entity_poly.pdbx_strand_id
1 'polypeptide(L)'
;MYSIAQTWRSGTKSGQAPIDDYRWKDGILGRVGTKRVETKIFIRFENLRISQKEDHYWYSRRSHWFVKFPYCKNDKQILLANIVFFLIFLQLLGRVFNALMIASFPGQ
;
A
#
# COMPACT_ATOMS: atom_id res chain seq x y z
N MET A 1 7.33 3.59 -4.10
CA MET A 1 7.44 2.84 -2.83
C MET A 1 6.93 1.44 -3.09
N TYR A 2 7.76 0.40 -2.87
CA TYR A 2 7.36 -1.00 -2.96
C TYR A 2 6.31 -1.31 -1.87
N SER A 3 5.31 -2.14 -2.15
CA SER A 3 4.23 -2.49 -1.21
C SER A 3 3.58 -3.82 -1.61
N ILE A 4 3.10 -4.61 -0.65
CA ILE A 4 2.51 -5.94 -0.90
C ILE A 4 1.23 -5.82 -1.74
N ALA A 5 0.42 -4.79 -1.48
CA ALA A 5 -0.74 -4.48 -2.28
C ALA A 5 -0.85 -2.98 -2.50
N GLN A 6 -1.44 -2.61 -3.63
CA GLN A 6 -1.78 -1.24 -3.95
C GLN A 6 -3.27 -1.15 -4.22
N THR A 7 -3.94 -0.21 -3.57
CA THR A 7 -5.34 0.09 -3.86
C THR A 7 -5.44 1.53 -4.33
N TRP A 8 -6.25 1.75 -5.35
CA TRP A 8 -6.49 3.08 -5.89
C TRP A 8 -8.00 3.36 -5.91
N ARG A 9 -8.38 4.56 -5.51
CA ARG A 9 -9.76 5.04 -5.55
C ARG A 9 -9.78 6.53 -5.85
N SER A 10 -10.61 6.94 -6.80
CA SER A 10 -10.93 8.34 -7.02
C SER A 10 -12.43 8.56 -6.99
N GLY A 11 -12.84 9.81 -6.86
CA GLY A 11 -14.24 10.21 -6.94
C GLY A 11 -14.47 11.61 -6.41
N THR A 12 -15.74 11.99 -6.34
CA THR A 12 -16.20 13.22 -5.70
C THR A 12 -16.93 12.87 -4.40
N LYS A 13 -16.83 13.77 -3.42
CA LYS A 13 -17.57 13.70 -2.16
C LYS A 13 -18.12 15.07 -1.80
N SER A 14 -19.32 15.12 -1.25
CA SER A 14 -19.89 16.35 -0.68
C SER A 14 -19.22 16.71 0.64
N GLY A 15 -19.21 18.01 0.96
CA GLY A 15 -18.67 18.56 2.20
C GLY A 15 -17.20 18.96 2.12
N GLN A 16 -16.59 19.14 3.29
CA GLN A 16 -15.20 19.58 3.41
C GLN A 16 -14.22 18.41 3.34
N ALA A 17 -13.12 18.62 2.62
CA ALA A 17 -12.01 17.70 2.56
C ALA A 17 -11.38 17.48 3.96
N PRO A 18 -10.96 16.24 4.28
CA PRO A 18 -10.29 15.93 5.55
C PRO A 18 -8.84 16.43 5.53
N ILE A 19 -8.65 17.74 5.68
CA ILE A 19 -7.34 18.40 5.57
C ILE A 19 -6.48 18.08 6.82
N ASP A 20 -7.05 18.08 8.01
CA ASP A 20 -6.25 17.96 9.25
C ASP A 20 -5.71 16.54 9.51
N ASP A 21 -6.29 15.55 8.85
CA ASP A 21 -5.96 14.13 9.00
C ASP A 21 -4.66 13.71 8.31
N TYR A 22 -4.14 14.55 7.40
CA TYR A 22 -3.04 14.21 6.51
C TYR A 22 -1.86 15.17 6.70
N ARG A 23 -0.66 14.63 6.62
CA ARG A 23 0.55 15.45 6.49
C ARG A 23 0.70 15.87 5.04
N TRP A 24 0.47 17.14 4.76
CA TRP A 24 0.52 17.68 3.41
C TRP A 24 1.93 18.06 3.00
N LYS A 25 2.27 17.74 1.76
CA LYS A 25 3.48 18.21 1.11
C LYS A 25 3.12 18.81 -0.25
N ASP A 26 3.61 20.01 -0.50
CA ASP A 26 3.52 20.64 -1.81
C ASP A 26 4.52 19.98 -2.76
N GLY A 27 4.06 19.63 -3.96
CA GLY A 27 4.87 19.04 -5.01
C GLY A 27 4.53 19.64 -6.36
N ILE A 28 5.34 19.31 -7.37
CA ILE A 28 5.22 19.84 -8.74
C ILE A 28 3.84 19.52 -9.36
N LEU A 29 3.23 18.40 -8.96
CA LEU A 29 1.92 17.94 -9.44
C LEU A 29 0.77 18.30 -8.48
N GLY A 30 0.97 19.28 -7.60
CA GLY A 30 0.03 19.72 -6.59
C GLY A 30 0.26 19.12 -5.19
N ARG A 31 -0.61 19.48 -4.25
CA ARG A 31 -0.52 19.12 -2.84
C ARG A 31 -0.92 17.65 -2.62
N VAL A 32 -0.05 16.88 -1.96
CA VAL A 32 -0.31 15.47 -1.63
C VAL A 32 -0.28 15.29 -0.12
N GLY A 33 -1.37 14.77 0.43
CA GLY A 33 -1.50 14.43 1.84
C GLY A 33 -1.09 12.98 2.07
N THR A 34 -0.21 12.73 3.04
CA THR A 34 0.17 11.38 3.43
C THR A 34 -0.32 11.08 4.84
N LYS A 35 -0.97 9.93 5.02
CA LYS A 35 -1.44 9.42 6.32
C LYS A 35 -0.97 7.98 6.49
N ARG A 36 -0.38 7.68 7.65
CA ARG A 36 -0.09 6.31 8.07
C ARG A 36 -1.26 5.81 8.91
N VAL A 37 -1.84 4.69 8.50
CA VAL A 37 -2.92 4.02 9.20
C VAL A 37 -2.43 2.63 9.58
N GLU A 38 -2.40 2.34 10.88
CA GLU A 38 -2.02 1.03 11.38
C GLU A 38 -3.24 0.22 11.78
N THR A 39 -3.19 -1.06 11.46
CA THR A 39 -4.13 -2.07 11.94
C THR A 39 -3.36 -3.12 12.75
N LYS A 40 -4.05 -4.15 13.26
CA LYS A 40 -3.40 -5.26 13.98
C LYS A 40 -2.35 -5.98 13.11
N ILE A 41 -2.63 -6.15 11.81
CA ILE A 41 -1.83 -7.00 10.91
C ILE A 41 -1.11 -6.19 9.83
N PHE A 42 -1.65 -5.03 9.44
CA PHE A 42 -1.15 -4.26 8.31
C PHE A 42 -0.86 -2.80 8.67
N ILE A 43 0.09 -2.23 7.95
CA ILE A 43 0.36 -0.80 7.90
C ILE A 43 -0.03 -0.31 6.50
N ARG A 44 -0.88 0.72 6.46
CA ARG A 44 -1.35 1.36 5.23
C ARG A 44 -0.79 2.78 5.16
N PHE A 45 -0.03 3.05 4.11
CA PHE A 45 0.36 4.41 3.75
C PHE A 45 -0.60 4.95 2.70
N GLU A 46 -1.45 5.88 3.10
CA GLU A 46 -2.38 6.56 2.22
C GLU A 46 -1.77 7.84 1.67
N ASN A 47 -1.84 8.00 0.35
CA ASN A 47 -1.53 9.23 -0.35
C ASN A 47 -2.83 9.76 -0.95
N LEU A 48 -3.19 10.98 -0.58
CA LEU A 48 -4.43 11.63 -0.95
C LEU A 48 -4.13 12.92 -1.71
N ARG A 49 -4.72 13.06 -2.90
CA ARG A 49 -4.82 14.32 -3.63
C ARG A 49 -6.24 14.81 -3.55
N ILE A 50 -6.41 16.11 -3.34
CA ILE A 50 -7.71 16.74 -3.20
C ILE A 50 -7.75 18.01 -4.05
N SER A 51 -8.91 18.26 -4.65
CA SER A 51 -9.29 19.56 -5.19
C SER A 51 -10.63 19.95 -4.59
N GLN A 52 -10.63 20.95 -3.72
CA GLN A 52 -11.84 21.45 -3.04
C GLN A 52 -12.57 22.45 -3.93
N LYS A 53 -13.90 22.29 -4.04
CA LYS A 53 -14.87 23.29 -4.51
C LYS A 53 -15.81 23.65 -3.37
N GLU A 54 -16.71 24.61 -3.58
CA GLU A 54 -17.58 25.16 -2.51
C GLU A 54 -18.35 24.08 -1.75
N ASP A 55 -19.11 23.22 -2.44
CA ASP A 55 -19.97 22.22 -1.78
C ASP A 55 -19.44 20.77 -1.83
N HIS A 56 -18.38 20.53 -2.58
CA HIS A 56 -17.82 19.20 -2.80
C HIS A 56 -16.33 19.25 -3.08
N TYR A 57 -15.68 18.10 -2.95
CA TYR A 57 -14.28 17.93 -3.32
C TYR A 57 -14.08 16.70 -4.19
N TRP A 58 -13.19 16.82 -5.16
CA TRP A 58 -12.63 15.68 -5.85
C TRP A 58 -11.45 15.13 -5.05
N TYR A 59 -11.32 13.80 -5.03
CA TYR A 59 -10.18 13.14 -4.44
C TYR A 59 -9.62 12.02 -5.31
N SER A 60 -8.32 11.80 -5.18
CA SER A 60 -7.62 10.60 -5.67
C SER A 60 -6.76 10.06 -4.55
N ARG A 61 -7.08 8.84 -4.12
CA ARG A 61 -6.45 8.13 -3.02
C ARG A 61 -5.70 6.93 -3.57
N ARG A 62 -4.41 6.86 -3.27
CA ARG A 62 -3.57 5.68 -3.49
C ARG A 62 -3.12 5.16 -2.13
N SER A 63 -3.30 3.88 -1.87
CA SER A 63 -2.87 3.26 -0.62
C SER A 63 -1.89 2.14 -0.89
N HIS A 64 -0.81 2.14 -0.12
CA HIS A 64 0.25 1.15 -0.14
C HIS A 64 0.16 0.32 1.13
N TRP A 65 0.04 -0.99 0.99
CA TRP A 65 -0.16 -1.92 2.09
C TRP A 65 1.10 -2.71 2.39
N PHE A 66 1.37 -2.87 3.67
CA PHE A 66 2.52 -3.58 4.22
C PHE A 66 2.07 -4.47 5.37
N VAL A 67 2.67 -5.64 5.52
CA VAL A 67 2.53 -6.46 6.72
C VAL A 67 3.24 -5.76 7.87
N LYS A 68 2.56 -5.69 9.02
CA LYS A 68 3.08 -5.18 10.27
C LYS A 68 3.91 -6.27 10.94
N PHE A 69 5.19 -5.99 11.15
CA PHE A 69 6.08 -6.86 11.91
C PHE A 69 6.33 -6.24 13.29
N PRO A 70 6.09 -6.98 14.40
CA PRO A 70 6.15 -6.42 15.75
C PRO A 70 7.55 -5.91 16.15
N TYR A 71 8.60 -6.41 15.51
CA TYR A 71 9.99 -6.05 15.81
C TYR A 71 10.52 -4.85 14.99
N CYS A 72 9.74 -4.32 14.05
CA CYS A 72 10.14 -3.17 13.23
C CYS A 72 9.72 -1.86 13.87
N LYS A 73 10.70 -1.01 14.21
CA LYS A 73 10.51 0.27 14.93
C LYS A 73 10.37 1.48 14.00
N ASN A 74 10.75 1.37 12.72
CA ASN A 74 10.69 2.47 11.77
C ASN A 74 10.27 2.02 10.35
N ASP A 75 9.94 2.98 9.49
CA ASP A 75 9.42 2.73 8.14
C ASP A 75 10.43 2.02 7.22
N LYS A 76 11.72 2.25 7.41
CA LYS A 76 12.78 1.57 6.65
C LYS A 76 12.84 0.09 7.01
N GLN A 77 12.74 -0.25 8.29
CA GLN A 77 12.68 -1.63 8.77
C GLN A 77 11.43 -2.34 8.27
N ILE A 78 10.27 -1.67 8.30
CA ILE A 78 9.02 -2.22 7.74
C ILE A 78 9.18 -2.52 6.25
N LEU A 79 9.74 -1.58 5.47
CA LEU A 79 9.99 -1.77 4.05
C LEU A 79 10.89 -2.97 3.79
N LEU A 80 12.02 -3.06 4.51
CA LEU A 80 12.98 -4.16 4.37
C LEU A 80 12.34 -5.50 4.72
N ALA A 81 11.62 -5.58 5.84
CA ALA A 81 10.93 -6.80 6.27
C ALA A 81 9.88 -7.26 5.26
N ASN A 82 9.15 -6.33 4.63
CA ASN A 82 8.18 -6.65 3.58
C ASN A 82 8.86 -7.16 2.29
N ILE A 83 10.04 -6.64 1.93
CA ILE A 83 10.82 -7.15 0.80
C ILE A 83 11.28 -8.59 1.09
N VAL A 84 11.85 -8.84 2.28
CA VAL A 84 12.29 -10.18 2.69
C VAL A 84 11.11 -11.16 2.70
N PHE A 85 9.98 -10.76 3.28
CA PHE A 85 8.75 -11.54 3.28
C PHE A 85 8.31 -11.92 1.86
N PHE A 86 8.33 -10.98 0.92
CA PHE A 86 7.96 -11.24 -0.46
C PHE A 86 8.92 -12.22 -1.16
N LEU A 87 10.23 -12.09 -0.93
CA LEU A 87 11.22 -13.02 -1.50
C LEU A 87 10.99 -14.45 -0.98
N ILE A 88 10.75 -14.60 0.33
CA ILE A 88 10.43 -15.90 0.93
C ILE A 88 9.13 -16.46 0.33
N PHE A 89 8.08 -15.62 0.23
CA PHE A 89 6.81 -16.01 -0.37
C PHE A 89 6.98 -16.50 -1.82
N LEU A 90 7.77 -15.78 -2.63
CA LEU A 90 8.05 -16.15 -4.02
C LEU A 90 8.79 -17.48 -4.12
N GLN A 91 9.78 -17.73 -3.24
CA GLN A 91 10.49 -19.01 -3.18
C GLN A 91 9.56 -20.17 -2.83
N LEU A 92 8.67 -19.98 -1.84
CA LEU A 92 7.69 -21.01 -1.47
C LEU A 92 6.70 -21.28 -2.60
N LEU A 93 6.20 -20.23 -3.26
CA LEU A 93 5.28 -20.36 -4.38
C LEU A 93 5.94 -21.08 -5.57
N GLY A 94 7.22 -20.78 -5.86
CA GLY A 94 8.00 -21.49 -6.87
C GLY A 94 8.19 -22.99 -6.55
N ARG A 95 8.43 -23.34 -5.28
CA ARG A 95 8.52 -24.76 -4.86
C ARG A 95 7.20 -25.50 -5.04
N VAL A 96 6.09 -24.89 -4.65
CA VAL A 96 4.74 -25.47 -4.82
C VAL A 96 4.42 -25.64 -6.29
N PHE A 97 4.70 -24.64 -7.12
CA PHE A 97 4.48 -24.71 -8.56
C PHE A 97 5.32 -25.81 -9.22
N ASN A 98 6.60 -25.93 -8.85
CA ASN A 98 7.47 -26.99 -9.36
C ASN A 98 6.94 -28.39 -8.97
N ALA A 99 6.55 -28.58 -7.71
CA ALA A 99 5.97 -29.84 -7.25
C ALA A 99 4.66 -30.18 -8.01
N LEU A 100 3.81 -29.18 -8.25
CA LEU A 100 2.59 -29.34 -9.06
C LEU A 100 2.92 -29.76 -10.49
N MET A 101 3.90 -29.12 -11.14
CA MET A 101 4.31 -29.46 -12.49
C MET A 101 4.83 -30.90 -12.60
N ILE A 102 5.69 -31.32 -11.67
CA ILE A 102 6.20 -32.71 -11.60
C ILE A 102 5.04 -33.69 -11.42
N ALA A 103 4.09 -33.39 -10.52
CA ALA A 103 2.94 -34.27 -10.28
C ALA A 103 1.97 -34.35 -11.48
N SER A 104 1.85 -33.26 -12.24
CA SER A 104 0.91 -33.16 -13.37
C SER A 104 1.48 -33.73 -14.67
N PHE A 105 2.81 -33.76 -14.81
CA PHE A 105 3.51 -34.31 -15.98
C PHE A 105 4.59 -35.31 -15.55
N PRO A 106 4.21 -36.49 -15.05
CA PRO A 106 5.18 -37.51 -14.66
C PRO A 106 5.74 -38.17 -15.93
N GLY A 107 6.85 -37.66 -16.49
CA GLY A 107 7.49 -38.31 -17.64
C GLY A 107 8.34 -37.44 -18.58
N GLN A 108 8.67 -36.19 -18.23
CA GLN A 108 9.82 -35.48 -18.81
C GLN A 108 11.04 -35.57 -17.90
#